data_AF-T1RTM2-F1
#
_entry.id   AF-T1RTM2-F1
#
_cell.length_a   1.000
_cell.length_b   1.000
_cell.length_c   1.000
_cell.angle_alpha   90.00
_cell.angle_beta   90.00
_cell.angle_gamma   90.00
#
_symmetry.space_group_name_H-M   'P 1'
#
loop_
_entity.id
_entity.type
_entity.pdbx_description
1 polymer ?
#
loop_
_entity_poly.entity_id
_entity_poly.type
_entity_poly.pdbx_seq_one_letter_code
_entity_poly.pdbx_strand_id
1 'polypeptide(L)'
;LPECEEVSCQRIVPEGNVRVAGLPDHSDDLIRSGHRLTFSCEGNGLIIRGEKVITCQSNGEWSSPLPKCVEATCLLQSNRTVGDLQIEGLPDIAGPVKPGHKLT
;
A
#
# COMPACT_ATOMS: atom_id res chain seq x y z
N LEU A 1 11.08 40.68 -1.07
CA LEU A 1 10.07 39.94 -1.86
C LEU A 1 10.26 38.48 -1.48
N PRO A 2 9.27 37.74 -0.95
CA PRO A 2 9.47 36.33 -0.66
C PRO A 2 9.68 35.59 -2.00
N GLU A 3 10.76 34.83 -2.10
CA GLU A 3 10.99 33.96 -3.25
C GLU A 3 10.00 32.79 -3.14
N CYS A 4 9.08 32.70 -4.10
CA CYS A 4 8.23 31.52 -4.24
C CYS A 4 9.12 30.39 -4.77
N GLU A 5 9.55 29.49 -3.89
CA GLU A 5 10.20 28.25 -4.34
C GLU A 5 9.12 27.37 -4.99
N GLU A 6 9.30 27.06 -6.27
CA GLU A 6 8.41 26.13 -6.97
C GLU A 6 8.72 24.71 -6.51
N VAL A 7 8.02 24.30 -5.46
CA VAL A 7 8.26 23.00 -4.84
C VAL A 7 7.59 21.90 -5.65
N SER A 8 8.42 20.97 -6.09
CA SER A 8 8.02 19.79 -6.85
C SER A 8 8.65 18.53 -6.25
N CYS A 9 7.92 17.43 -6.31
CA CYS A 9 8.36 16.12 -5.86
C CYS A 9 8.88 15.30 -7.05
N GLN A 10 9.83 14.42 -6.78
CA GLN A 10 10.32 13.50 -7.80
C GLN A 10 9.19 12.56 -8.26
N ARG A 11 9.09 12.33 -9.58
CA ARG A 11 8.22 11.31 -10.16
C ARG A 11 8.52 9.94 -9.54
N ILE A 12 7.46 9.22 -9.21
CA ILE A 12 7.53 7.86 -8.70
C ILE A 12 7.51 6.86 -9.86
N VAL A 13 8.49 5.96 -9.87
CA VAL A 13 8.51 4.79 -10.74
C VAL A 13 7.93 3.61 -9.95
N PRO A 14 6.75 3.08 -10.31
CA PRO A 14 6.19 1.92 -9.63
C PRO A 14 7.10 0.70 -9.82
N GLU A 15 7.48 0.08 -8.69
CA GLU A 15 8.28 -1.15 -8.68
C GLU A 15 7.38 -2.35 -8.36
N GLY A 16 7.59 -3.46 -9.08
CA GLY A 16 6.87 -4.71 -8.87
C GLY A 16 5.37 -4.62 -9.21
N ASN A 17 4.52 -5.14 -8.32
CA ASN A 17 3.06 -5.25 -8.52
C ASN A 17 2.29 -3.98 -8.15
N VAL A 18 2.96 -2.82 -8.05
CA VAL A 18 2.34 -1.55 -7.66
C VAL A 18 1.87 -0.81 -8.91
N ARG A 19 0.63 -0.33 -8.90
CA ARG A 19 0.08 0.61 -9.89
C ARG A 19 -0.12 1.97 -9.26
N VAL A 20 0.27 3.02 -9.98
CA VAL A 20 0.10 4.42 -9.56
C VAL A 20 -0.80 5.14 -10.55
N ALA A 21 -1.81 5.82 -10.02
CA ALA A 21 -2.70 6.71 -10.77
C ALA A 21 -2.51 8.16 -10.33
N GLY A 22 -2.73 9.11 -11.25
CA GLY A 22 -2.58 10.55 -10.99
C GLY A 22 -1.22 11.15 -11.37
N LEU A 23 -0.37 10.39 -12.07
CA LEU A 23 0.86 10.91 -12.66
C LEU A 23 0.52 11.90 -13.80
N PRO A 24 1.28 13.00 -13.93
CA PRO A 24 1.10 13.92 -15.06
C PRO A 24 1.42 13.22 -16.39
N ASP A 25 0.61 13.55 -17.40
CA ASP A 25 0.70 13.00 -18.77
C ASP A 25 1.98 13.43 -19.49
N HIS A 26 2.44 14.64 -19.17
CA HIS A 26 3.75 15.11 -19.60
C HIS A 26 4.85 14.38 -18.85
N SER A 27 5.84 13.89 -19.58
CA SER A 27 7.04 13.19 -19.11
C SER A 27 7.96 14.05 -18.23
N ASP A 28 7.44 15.03 -17.49
CA ASP A 28 8.18 15.86 -16.54
C ASP A 28 8.52 15.05 -15.31
N ASP A 29 9.80 14.84 -15.04
CA ASP A 29 10.31 14.12 -13.86
C ASP A 29 9.90 14.74 -12.51
N LEU A 30 9.21 15.88 -12.55
CA LEU A 30 8.80 16.69 -11.43
C LEU A 30 7.27 16.78 -11.34
N ILE A 31 6.73 16.52 -10.14
CA ILE A 31 5.31 16.59 -9.82
C ILE A 31 5.09 17.79 -8.90
N ARG A 32 4.25 18.74 -9.30
CA ARG A 32 4.01 19.95 -8.49
C ARG A 32 3.38 19.62 -7.13
N SER A 33 3.71 20.43 -6.12
CA SER A 33 3.03 20.39 -4.82
C SER A 33 1.50 20.48 -4.98
N GLY A 34 0.79 19.68 -4.18
CA GLY A 34 -0.67 19.52 -4.25
C GLY A 34 -1.17 18.37 -5.13
N HIS A 35 -0.32 17.77 -5.97
CA HIS A 35 -0.70 16.56 -6.70
C HIS A 35 -0.89 15.37 -5.76
N ARG A 36 -1.89 14.53 -6.07
CA ARG A 36 -2.25 13.34 -5.30
C ARG A 36 -2.07 12.10 -6.16
N LEU A 37 -1.28 11.16 -5.67
CA LEU A 37 -1.03 9.87 -6.31
C LEU A 37 -1.78 8.78 -5.58
N THR A 38 -2.48 7.92 -6.33
CA THR A 38 -3.23 6.80 -5.79
C THR A 38 -2.54 5.49 -6.15
N PHE A 39 -2.28 4.66 -5.15
CA PHE A 39 -1.59 3.39 -5.27
C PHE A 39 -2.57 2.23 -5.19
N SER A 40 -2.36 1.25 -6.06
CA SER A 40 -3.14 0.02 -6.17
C SER A 40 -2.19 -1.15 -6.35
N CYS A 41 -2.59 -2.36 -5.97
CA CYS A 41 -1.83 -3.57 -6.28
C CYS A 41 -2.43 -4.28 -7.48
N GLU A 42 -1.57 -4.71 -8.39
CA GLU A 42 -1.92 -5.56 -9.53
C GLU A 42 -1.67 -7.02 -9.15
N GLY A 43 -2.73 -7.83 -9.21
CA GLY A 43 -2.68 -9.26 -8.87
C GLY A 43 -3.74 -9.66 -7.86
N ASN A 44 -4.23 -10.89 -7.98
CA ASN A 44 -5.23 -11.44 -7.07
C ASN A 44 -4.60 -11.76 -5.72
N GLY A 45 -5.25 -11.34 -4.64
CA GLY A 45 -4.78 -11.63 -3.28
C GLY A 45 -3.62 -10.74 -2.82
N LEU A 46 -3.33 -9.62 -3.48
CA LEU A 46 -2.39 -8.61 -2.99
C LEU A 46 -3.14 -7.42 -2.39
N ILE A 47 -2.61 -6.87 -1.30
CA ILE A 47 -3.09 -5.64 -0.67
C ILE A 47 -1.98 -4.61 -0.55
N ILE A 48 -2.36 -3.34 -0.62
CA ILE A 48 -1.47 -2.21 -0.34
C ILE A 48 -1.17 -2.21 1.17
N ARG A 49 0.11 -2.28 1.52
CA ARG A 49 0.61 -2.02 2.87
C ARG A 49 1.24 -0.63 2.91
N GLY A 50 0.58 0.27 3.63
CA GLY A 50 0.95 1.68 3.73
C GLY A 50 -0.21 2.59 3.32
N GLU A 51 0.09 3.81 2.95
CA GLU A 51 -0.91 4.79 2.54
C GLU A 51 -1.28 4.60 1.06
N LYS A 52 -2.57 4.40 0.78
CA LYS A 52 -3.06 4.21 -0.59
C LYS A 52 -3.03 5.48 -1.43
N VAL A 53 -2.98 6.66 -0.79
CA VAL A 53 -3.00 7.95 -1.48
C VAL A 53 -2.02 8.87 -0.81
N ILE A 54 -0.97 9.26 -1.51
CA ILE A 54 0.03 10.21 -1.01
C ILE A 54 -0.09 11.53 -1.77
N THR A 55 0.37 12.61 -1.17
CA THR A 55 0.31 13.96 -1.75
C THR A 55 1.70 14.57 -1.82
N CYS A 56 2.04 15.24 -2.92
CA CYS A 56 3.28 16.02 -3.00
C CYS A 56 3.14 17.26 -2.12
N GLN A 57 3.94 17.35 -1.06
CA GLN A 57 3.85 18.45 -0.10
C GLN A 57 4.66 19.65 -0.57
N SER A 58 4.42 20.80 0.06
CA SER A 58 5.14 22.04 -0.18
C SER A 58 6.59 22.04 0.34
N ASN A 59 7.10 20.90 0.81
CA ASN A 59 8.52 20.70 1.17
C ASN A 59 9.29 19.85 0.15
N GLY A 60 8.64 19.40 -0.94
CA GLY A 60 9.26 18.61 -2.01
C GLY A 60 9.25 17.11 -1.73
N GLU A 61 8.63 16.72 -0.61
CA GLU A 61 8.55 15.34 -0.15
C GLU A 61 7.10 14.84 -0.22
N TRP A 62 6.95 13.53 -0.38
CA TRP A 62 5.65 12.89 -0.36
C TRP A 62 5.09 12.85 1.07
N SER A 63 3.77 13.00 1.23
CA SER A 63 3.10 12.96 2.55
C SER A 63 3.34 11.67 3.33
N SER A 64 3.59 10.59 2.60
CA SER A 64 3.85 9.27 3.13
C SER A 64 4.88 8.55 2.25
N PRO A 65 5.62 7.58 2.81
CA PRO A 65 6.51 6.74 2.03
C PRO A 65 5.74 5.87 1.04
N LEU A 66 6.43 5.44 -0.02
CA LEU A 66 5.81 4.61 -1.05
C LEU A 66 5.29 3.29 -0.46
N PRO A 67 4.01 2.95 -0.72
CA PRO A 67 3.44 1.71 -0.23
C PRO A 67 4.02 0.49 -0.97
N LYS A 68 3.89 -0.68 -0.34
CA LYS A 68 4.29 -1.96 -0.94
C LYS A 68 3.09 -2.86 -1.13
N CYS A 69 3.12 -3.66 -2.18
CA CYS A 69 2.16 -4.75 -2.34
C CYS A 69 2.61 -5.97 -1.56
N VAL A 70 1.73 -6.47 -0.70
CA VAL A 70 1.96 -7.67 0.10
C VAL A 70 0.80 -8.63 -0.11
N GLU A 71 1.06 -9.92 0.03
CA GLU A 71 0.00 -10.92 0.02
C GLU A 71 -1.02 -10.64 1.13
N ALA A 72 -2.29 -10.70 0.77
CA ALA A 72 -3.45 -10.56 1.63
C ALA A 72 -3.49 -11.76 2.59
N THR A 73 -2.71 -11.65 3.65
CA THR A 73 -2.81 -12.61 4.74
C THR A 73 -4.06 -12.21 5.52
N CYS A 74 -5.07 -13.07 5.55
CA CYS A 74 -6.13 -12.92 6.53
C CYS A 74 -5.47 -13.08 7.91
N LEU A 75 -5.18 -11.96 8.56
CA LEU A 75 -5.07 -11.96 10.01
C LEU A 75 -6.46 -12.37 10.47
N LEU A 76 -6.58 -13.60 10.97
CA LEU A 76 -7.73 -13.96 11.80
C LEU A 76 -7.81 -12.84 12.84
N GLN A 77 -8.77 -11.93 12.69
CA GLN A 77 -8.92 -10.87 13.67
C GLN A 77 -9.36 -11.59 14.93
N SER A 78 -8.42 -11.81 15.85
CA SER A 78 -8.59 -12.57 17.09
C SER A 78 -9.61 -11.94 18.05
N ASN A 79 -10.45 -11.00 17.59
CA ASN A 79 -11.42 -10.28 18.41
C ASN A 79 -12.74 -10.01 17.67
N ARG A 80 -13.29 -11.02 17.01
CA ARG A 80 -14.75 -11.21 16.96
C ARG A 80 -15.04 -12.54 17.65
N THR A 81 -15.19 -12.51 18.97
CA THR A 81 -15.87 -13.57 19.72
C THR A 81 -17.32 -13.61 19.24
N VAL A 82 -17.59 -14.43 18.23
CA VAL A 82 -18.92 -15.02 18.02
C VAL A 82 -18.85 -16.35 18.75
N GLY A 83 -19.38 -16.41 19.97
CA GLY A 83 -19.67 -17.63 20.76
C GLY A 83 -18.57 -18.68 20.82
N ASP A 84 -17.88 -18.75 21.96
CA ASP A 84 -17.12 -19.90 22.49
C ASP A 84 -16.82 -21.05 21.49
N LEU A 85 -15.85 -20.84 20.60
CA LEU A 85 -15.18 -21.92 19.88
C LEU A 85 -13.72 -21.95 20.32
N GLN A 86 -13.39 -22.91 21.19
CA GLN A 86 -11.99 -23.27 21.47
C GLN A 86 -11.50 -24.18 20.34
N ILE A 87 -10.62 -23.65 19.49
CA ILE A 87 -9.87 -24.48 18.53
C ILE A 87 -8.62 -24.99 19.25
N GLU A 88 -8.72 -26.15 19.92
CA GLU A 88 -7.54 -26.91 20.34
C GLU A 88 -7.01 -27.69 19.13
N GLY A 89 -5.98 -27.14 18.49
CA GLY A 89 -5.36 -27.76 17.33
C GLY A 89 -4.48 -26.78 16.57
N LEU A 90 -3.37 -26.35 17.18
CA LEU A 90 -2.21 -25.90 16.40
C LEU A 90 -1.35 -27.14 16.11
N PRO A 91 -1.41 -27.75 14.91
CA PRO A 91 -0.19 -28.35 14.37
C PRO A 91 0.78 -27.21 14.06
N ASP A 92 2.09 -27.45 14.19
CA ASP A 92 3.18 -26.54 13.83
C ASP A 92 3.15 -26.10 12.35
N ILE A 93 2.13 -25.36 11.92
CA ILE A 93 2.12 -24.66 10.63
C ILE A 93 2.96 -23.39 10.79
N ALA A 94 4.27 -23.59 10.78
CA ALA A 94 5.25 -22.54 10.62
C ALA A 94 5.09 -21.93 9.22
N GLY A 95 4.31 -20.86 9.12
CA GLY A 95 4.27 -19.97 7.94
C GLY A 95 2.88 -19.63 7.43
N PRO A 96 2.79 -18.62 6.55
CA PRO A 96 1.52 -18.08 6.07
C PRO A 96 0.68 -19.15 5.35
N VAL A 97 -0.56 -19.33 5.81
CA VAL A 97 -1.52 -20.26 5.24
C VAL A 97 -1.93 -19.76 3.86
N LYS A 98 -1.66 -20.56 2.82
CA LYS A 98 -2.05 -20.25 1.44
C LYS A 98 -3.57 -20.46 1.24
N PRO A 99 -4.22 -19.67 0.36
CA PRO A 99 -5.62 -19.90 0.02
C PRO A 99 -5.83 -21.30 -0.57
N GLY A 100 -6.85 -22.03 -0.10
CA GLY A 100 -7.18 -23.38 -0.56
C GLY A 100 -6.77 -24.52 0.39
N HIS A 101 -6.22 -24.22 1.57
CA HIS A 101 -5.95 -25.25 2.57
C HIS A 101 -7.26 -25.74 3.21
N LYS A 102 -7.55 -27.03 3.06
CA LYS A 102 -8.70 -27.67 3.68
C LYS A 102 -8.28 -28.19 5.05
N LEU A 103 -8.79 -27.57 6.12
CA LEU A 103 -8.70 -28.12 7.47
C LEU A 103 -9.50 -29.43 7.47
N THR A 104 -8.82 -30.56 7.60
CA THR A 104 -9.43 -31.89 7.75
C THR A 104 -9.50 -32.30 9.20
#